data_AF-A0A8T0FPH8-F1
#
_entry.id   AF-A0A8T0FPH8-F1
#
_cell.length_a   1.000
_cell.length_b   1.000
_cell.length_c   1.000
_cell.angle_alpha   90.00
_cell.angle_beta   90.00
_cell.angle_gamma   90.00
#
_symmetry.space_group_name_H-M   'P 1'
#
loop_
_entity.id
_entity.type
_entity.pdbx_description
1 polymer ?
#
loop_
_entity_poly.entity_id
_entity_poly.type
_entity_poly.pdbx_seq_one_letter_code
_entity_poly.pdbx_strand_id
1 'polypeptide(L)'
;MRHRDYVYLSANCISFLSVVEDMESDKLSHFKNLEQYRDETNATIDTNYFNITLKNTDRFAERLEQFKTNKSALAFIANPLNTNTNEINIELFGIDAGSLQMQLLDLKTKDLWNGKFTELKRKLEELEIQKCMQFAQNKWTALKEIPR
;
A
#
# COMPACT_ATOMS: atom_id res chain seq x y z
N MET A 1 5.49 -8.22 1.06
CA MET A 1 6.36 -8.32 2.26
C MET A 1 7.29 -9.50 2.08
N ARG A 2 8.59 -9.31 2.28
CA ARG A 2 9.61 -10.37 2.13
C ARG A 2 9.83 -11.06 3.49
N HIS A 3 10.29 -12.31 3.48
CA HIS A 3 10.56 -13.12 4.69
C HIS A 3 11.48 -12.41 5.71
N ARG A 4 12.37 -11.53 5.25
CA ARG A 4 13.22 -10.70 6.12
C ARG A 4 12.43 -9.69 6.96
N ASP A 5 11.33 -9.16 6.44
CA ASP A 5 10.52 -8.16 7.15
C ASP A 5 9.83 -8.82 8.37
N TYR A 6 9.47 -10.10 8.28
CA TYR A 6 8.86 -10.88 9.36
C TYR A 6 9.81 -11.11 10.55
N VAL A 7 11.09 -11.41 10.27
CA VAL A 7 12.11 -11.67 11.30
C VAL A 7 12.47 -10.40 12.07
N TYR A 8 12.51 -9.25 11.39
CA TYR A 8 12.72 -7.95 12.04
C TYR A 8 11.54 -7.54 12.93
N LEU A 9 10.31 -7.78 12.48
CA LEU A 9 9.11 -7.56 13.31
C LEU A 9 9.09 -8.50 14.53
N SER A 10 9.43 -9.79 14.39
CA SER A 10 9.43 -10.73 15.52
C SER A 10 10.52 -10.44 16.55
N ALA A 11 11.71 -10.03 16.12
CA ALA A 11 12.80 -9.66 17.03
C ALA A 11 12.48 -8.38 17.84
N ASN A 12 11.83 -7.39 17.21
CA ASN A 12 11.39 -6.18 17.90
C ASN A 12 10.30 -6.46 18.93
N CYS A 13 9.36 -7.38 18.66
CA CYS A 13 8.35 -7.78 19.64
C CYS A 13 8.96 -8.46 20.88
N ILE A 14 10.00 -9.29 20.71
CA ILE A 14 10.70 -9.94 21.83
C ILE A 14 11.45 -8.89 22.69
N SER A 15 12.09 -7.90 22.06
CA SER A 15 12.76 -6.80 22.78
C SER A 15 11.79 -5.91 23.56
N PHE A 16 10.54 -5.84 23.12
CA PHE A 16 9.51 -5.01 23.74
C PHE A 16 8.94 -5.67 25.00
N LEU A 17 8.69 -7.00 24.96
CA LEU A 17 8.21 -7.75 26.12
C LEU A 17 9.21 -7.72 27.29
N SER A 18 10.51 -7.79 27.02
CA SER A 18 11.54 -7.67 28.07
C SER A 18 11.57 -6.29 28.72
N VAL A 19 11.27 -5.22 27.96
CA VAL A 19 11.21 -3.85 28.51
C VAL A 19 9.99 -3.68 29.43
N VAL A 20 8.85 -4.28 29.09
CA VAL A 20 7.64 -4.27 29.92
C VAL A 20 7.89 -5.01 31.24
N GLU A 21 8.44 -6.23 31.18
CA GLU A 21 8.71 -7.04 32.36
C GLU A 21 9.73 -6.38 33.31
N ASP A 22 10.73 -5.69 32.75
CA ASP A 22 11.76 -4.96 33.50
C ASP A 22 11.21 -3.70 34.21
N MET A 23 10.19 -3.06 33.64
CA MET A 23 9.47 -1.94 34.27
C MET A 23 8.45 -2.39 35.31
N GLU A 24 7.73 -3.49 35.07
CA GLU A 24 6.77 -4.06 36.05
C GLU A 24 7.46 -4.64 37.28
N SER A 25 8.67 -5.19 37.11
CA SER A 25 9.48 -5.74 38.20
C SER A 25 10.39 -4.71 38.89
N ASP A 26 10.38 -3.45 38.45
CA ASP A 26 11.25 -2.35 38.90
C ASP A 26 12.76 -2.71 38.86
N LYS A 27 13.15 -3.64 37.98
CA LYS A 27 14.53 -4.10 37.85
C LYS A 27 15.40 -3.13 37.05
N LEU A 28 14.84 -2.50 36.02
CA LEU A 28 15.53 -1.54 35.14
C LEU A 28 16.84 -2.07 34.51
N SER A 29 17.01 -3.38 34.41
CA SER A 29 18.19 -4.06 33.87
C SER A 29 18.50 -3.69 32.40
N HIS A 30 17.50 -3.23 31.65
CA HIS A 30 17.65 -2.73 30.29
C HIS A 30 17.89 -1.20 30.21
N PHE A 31 17.79 -0.49 31.34
CA PHE A 31 17.92 0.97 31.46
C PHE A 31 19.01 1.36 32.47
N LYS A 32 20.26 0.94 32.22
CA LYS A 32 21.42 1.14 33.11
C LYS A 32 21.57 2.57 33.69
N ASN A 33 21.24 3.60 32.91
CA ASN A 33 21.34 4.98 33.38
C ASN A 33 20.25 5.35 34.39
N LEU A 34 19.04 4.81 34.22
CA LEU A 34 17.92 4.99 35.17
C LEU A 34 18.15 4.18 36.44
N GLU A 35 18.66 2.95 36.29
CA GLU A 35 19.10 2.11 37.42
C GLU A 35 20.15 2.85 38.26
N GLN A 36 21.20 3.36 37.61
CA GLN A 36 22.25 4.13 38.27
C GLN A 36 21.71 5.38 38.97
N TYR A 37 20.86 6.17 38.31
CA TYR A 37 20.25 7.36 38.91
C TYR A 37 19.42 7.02 40.15
N ARG A 38 18.59 5.97 40.09
CA ARG A 38 17.81 5.49 41.23
C ARG A 38 18.72 5.12 42.40
N ASP A 39 19.78 4.36 42.14
CA ASP A 39 20.67 3.84 43.17
C ASP A 39 21.52 4.96 43.81
N GLU A 40 21.91 5.99 43.04
CA GLU A 40 22.69 7.13 43.53
C GLU A 40 21.85 8.15 44.29
N THR A 41 20.59 8.38 43.88
CA THR A 41 19.77 9.45 44.46
C THR A 41 18.62 8.95 45.34
N ASN A 42 18.42 7.64 45.46
CA ASN A 42 17.27 7.02 46.10
C ASN A 42 15.92 7.54 45.56
N ALA A 43 15.89 7.98 44.30
CA ALA A 43 14.69 8.57 43.70
C ALA A 43 13.66 7.49 43.36
N THR A 44 12.39 7.75 43.64
CA THR A 44 11.28 6.91 43.15
C THR A 44 11.03 7.26 41.69
N ILE A 45 11.16 6.28 40.80
CA ILE A 45 10.84 6.44 39.39
C ILE A 45 9.33 6.27 39.22
N ASP A 46 8.64 7.33 38.82
CA ASP A 46 7.22 7.25 38.49
C ASP A 46 7.04 6.52 37.15
N THR A 47 6.59 5.27 37.22
CA THR A 47 6.34 4.42 36.06
C THR A 47 4.97 4.64 35.44
N ASN A 48 4.10 5.50 35.99
CA ASN A 48 2.76 5.70 35.43
C ASN A 48 2.78 6.16 33.97
N TYR A 49 3.68 7.08 33.62
CA TYR A 49 3.82 7.55 32.24
C TYR A 49 4.24 6.41 31.29
N PHE A 50 5.15 5.54 31.74
CA PHE A 50 5.56 4.35 30.99
C PHE A 50 4.42 3.34 30.89
N ASN A 51 3.70 3.05 31.96
CA ASN A 51 2.57 2.13 31.98
C ASN A 51 1.43 2.58 31.05
N ILE A 52 1.15 3.88 30.97
CA ILE A 52 0.19 4.44 30.01
C ILE A 52 0.71 4.28 28.56
N THR A 53 1.99 4.54 28.33
CA THR A 53 2.62 4.40 27.01
C THR A 53 2.67 2.94 26.56
N LEU A 54 3.01 2.01 27.45
CA LEU A 54 3.04 0.57 27.23
C LEU A 54 1.63 0.01 26.96
N LYS A 55 0.62 0.36 27.77
CA LYS A 55 -0.79 -0.02 27.50
C LYS A 55 -1.29 0.47 26.13
N ASN A 56 -0.89 1.68 25.73
CA ASN A 56 -1.19 2.19 24.39
C ASN A 56 -0.43 1.41 23.29
N THR A 57 0.69 0.79 23.64
CA THR A 57 1.48 -0.03 22.71
C THR A 57 0.86 -1.42 22.51
N ASP A 58 0.23 -2.03 23.52
CA ASP A 58 -0.56 -3.26 23.32
C ASP A 58 -1.70 -3.03 22.34
N ARG A 59 -2.41 -1.91 22.52
CA ARG A 59 -3.46 -1.46 21.58
C ARG A 59 -2.90 -1.19 20.18
N PHE A 60 -1.67 -0.69 20.08
CA PHE A 60 -0.99 -0.52 18.79
C PHE A 60 -0.63 -1.86 18.16
N ALA A 61 -0.11 -2.81 18.95
CA ALA A 61 0.24 -4.15 18.48
C ALA A 61 -1.01 -4.89 17.98
N GLU A 62 -2.12 -4.81 18.70
CA GLU A 62 -3.41 -5.36 18.28
C GLU A 62 -3.86 -4.78 16.93
N ARG A 63 -3.81 -3.44 16.78
CA ARG A 63 -4.14 -2.77 15.53
C ARG A 63 -3.16 -3.11 14.40
N LEU A 64 -1.89 -3.31 14.71
CA LEU A 64 -0.87 -3.71 13.73
C LEU A 64 -1.10 -5.13 13.24
N GLU A 65 -1.49 -6.06 14.11
CA GLU A 65 -1.89 -7.41 13.72
C GLU A 65 -3.18 -7.40 12.87
N GLN A 66 -4.19 -6.62 13.27
CA GLN A 66 -5.37 -6.38 12.43
C GLN A 66 -5.01 -5.76 11.07
N PHE A 67 -4.02 -4.87 11.02
CA PHE A 67 -3.53 -4.31 9.77
C PHE A 67 -2.86 -5.37 8.87
N LYS A 68 -2.10 -6.31 9.45
CA LYS A 68 -1.49 -7.43 8.71
C LYS A 68 -2.54 -8.37 8.11
N THR A 69 -3.67 -8.58 8.79
CA THR A 69 -4.75 -9.44 8.31
C THR A 69 -5.59 -8.78 7.21
N ASN A 70 -5.61 -7.44 7.14
CA ASN A 70 -6.28 -6.65 6.08
C ASN A 70 -5.50 -6.57 4.75
N LYS A 71 -4.74 -7.62 4.43
CA LYS A 71 -3.89 -7.69 3.23
C LYS A 71 -4.66 -7.47 1.92
N SER A 72 -5.85 -8.03 1.79
CA SER A 72 -6.71 -7.88 0.60
C SER A 72 -7.20 -6.43 0.44
N ALA A 73 -7.56 -5.75 1.54
CA ALA A 73 -7.93 -4.34 1.52
C ALA A 73 -6.75 -3.44 1.08
N LEU A 74 -5.53 -3.71 1.56
CA LEU A 74 -4.33 -2.98 1.12
C LEU A 74 -4.00 -3.23 -0.35
N ALA A 75 -4.11 -4.48 -0.81
CA ALA A 75 -3.93 -4.82 -2.22
C ALA A 75 -4.95 -4.06 -3.09
N PHE A 76 -6.20 -3.96 -2.63
CA PHE A 76 -7.26 -3.23 -3.32
C PHE A 76 -6.97 -1.73 -3.42
N ILE A 77 -6.50 -1.08 -2.34
CA ILE A 77 -6.12 0.34 -2.36
C ILE A 77 -4.98 0.58 -3.36
N ALA A 78 -3.97 -0.31 -3.38
CA ALA A 78 -2.84 -0.18 -4.28
C ALA A 78 -3.20 -0.49 -5.74
N ASN A 79 -4.09 -1.45 -5.98
CA ASN A 79 -4.45 -1.91 -7.31
C ASN A 79 -5.90 -2.43 -7.35
N PRO A 80 -6.89 -1.54 -7.45
CA PRO A 80 -8.30 -1.90 -7.30
C PRO A 80 -8.84 -2.75 -8.45
N LEU A 81 -8.26 -2.64 -9.65
CA LEU A 81 -8.71 -3.37 -10.84
C LEU A 81 -8.28 -4.85 -10.85
N ASN A 82 -7.18 -5.18 -10.17
CA ASN A 82 -6.58 -6.52 -10.22
C ASN A 82 -6.75 -7.34 -8.94
N THR A 83 -7.30 -6.72 -7.89
CA THR A 83 -7.46 -7.39 -6.59
C THR A 83 -8.75 -8.21 -6.55
N ASN A 84 -8.69 -9.41 -5.95
CA ASN A 84 -9.88 -10.21 -5.69
C ASN A 84 -10.74 -9.51 -4.62
N THR A 85 -11.83 -8.89 -5.04
CA THR A 85 -12.71 -8.13 -4.15
C THR A 85 -13.57 -8.99 -3.23
N ASN A 86 -13.66 -10.30 -3.50
CA ASN A 86 -14.42 -11.24 -2.66
C ASN A 86 -13.72 -11.52 -1.32
N GLU A 87 -12.41 -11.26 -1.23
CA GLU A 87 -11.60 -11.49 -0.03
C GLU A 87 -11.48 -10.23 0.84
N ILE A 88 -12.11 -9.12 0.45
CA ILE A 88 -12.07 -7.87 1.21
C ILE A 88 -13.17 -7.92 2.27
N ASN A 89 -12.78 -7.84 3.55
CA ASN A 89 -13.73 -7.69 4.64
C ASN A 89 -14.18 -6.22 4.73
N ILE A 90 -15.22 -5.89 3.95
CA ILE A 90 -15.77 -4.54 3.81
C ILE A 90 -16.65 -4.10 4.99
N GLU A 91 -17.19 -5.06 5.75
CA GLU A 91 -18.00 -4.81 6.94
C GLU A 91 -17.18 -4.12 8.03
N LEU A 92 -15.88 -4.46 8.15
CA LEU A 92 -14.95 -3.81 9.08
C LEU A 92 -14.83 -2.30 8.87
N PHE A 93 -15.14 -1.79 7.69
CA PHE A 93 -15.04 -0.38 7.34
C PHE A 93 -16.40 0.33 7.34
N GLY A 94 -17.49 -0.37 7.66
CA GLY A 94 -18.85 0.18 7.59
C GLY A 94 -19.26 0.56 6.16
N ILE A 95 -18.66 -0.07 5.14
CA ILE A 95 -18.95 0.19 3.73
C ILE A 95 -20.07 -0.73 3.28
N ASP A 96 -21.09 -0.15 2.62
CA ASP A 96 -22.13 -0.93 1.97
C ASP A 96 -21.59 -1.73 0.78
N ALA A 97 -21.86 -3.04 0.80
CA ALA A 97 -21.41 -3.98 -0.23
C ALA A 97 -21.96 -3.65 -1.62
N GLY A 98 -23.24 -3.25 -1.70
CA GLY A 98 -23.88 -2.89 -2.95
C GLY A 98 -23.23 -1.66 -3.60
N SER A 99 -23.01 -0.61 -2.81
CA SER A 99 -22.35 0.62 -3.25
C SER A 99 -20.93 0.35 -3.75
N LEU A 100 -20.14 -0.45 -3.03
CA LEU A 100 -18.78 -0.78 -3.45
C LEU A 100 -18.77 -1.58 -4.75
N GLN A 101 -19.68 -2.55 -4.92
CA GLN A 101 -19.79 -3.32 -6.15
C GLN A 101 -20.14 -2.44 -7.35
N MET A 102 -21.06 -1.49 -7.18
CA MET A 102 -21.41 -0.53 -8.22
C MET A 102 -20.23 0.36 -8.61
N GLN A 103 -19.51 0.91 -7.63
CA GLN A 103 -18.32 1.74 -7.90
C GLN A 103 -17.21 0.94 -8.61
N LEU A 104 -17.03 -0.34 -8.26
CA LEU A 104 -16.07 -1.20 -8.93
C LEU A 104 -16.46 -1.50 -10.38
N LEU A 105 -17.75 -1.71 -10.65
CA LEU A 105 -18.26 -1.91 -12.00
C LEU A 105 -18.02 -0.68 -12.88
N ASP A 106 -18.28 0.51 -12.34
CA ASP A 106 -18.03 1.78 -13.02
C ASP A 106 -16.54 1.96 -13.34
N LEU A 107 -15.66 1.63 -12.38
CA LEU A 107 -14.21 1.70 -12.56
C LEU A 107 -13.72 0.75 -13.66
N LYS A 108 -14.20 -0.50 -13.68
CA LYS A 108 -13.87 -1.49 -14.73
C LYS A 108 -14.36 -1.05 -16.10
N THR A 109 -15.58 -0.51 -16.15
CA THR A 109 -16.16 0.04 -17.38
C THR A 109 -15.32 1.20 -17.91
N LYS A 110 -14.90 2.12 -17.03
CA LYS A 110 -14.03 3.25 -17.40
C LYS A 110 -12.70 2.79 -17.98
N ASP A 111 -12.03 1.82 -17.36
CA ASP A 111 -10.75 1.27 -17.84
C ASP A 111 -10.91 0.60 -19.22
N LEU A 112 -11.97 -0.20 -19.39
CA LEU A 112 -12.31 -0.81 -20.68
C LEU A 112 -12.49 0.24 -21.79
N TRP A 113 -13.26 1.31 -21.51
CA TRP A 113 -13.47 2.38 -22.47
C TRP A 113 -12.19 3.13 -22.78
N ASN A 114 -11.34 3.38 -21.79
CA ASN A 114 -10.04 4.01 -22.00
C ASN A 114 -9.16 3.19 -22.96
N GLY A 115 -9.14 1.86 -22.81
CA GLY A 115 -8.46 0.95 -23.73
C GLY A 115 -9.02 1.02 -25.16
N LYS A 116 -10.35 1.00 -25.31
CA LYS A 116 -11.01 1.12 -26.62
C LYS A 116 -10.69 2.44 -27.32
N PHE A 117 -10.72 3.56 -26.59
CA PHE A 117 -10.40 4.87 -27.15
C PHE A 117 -8.92 5.00 -27.51
N THR A 118 -8.02 4.42 -26.70
CA THR A 118 -6.59 4.38 -27.02
C THR A 118 -6.33 3.62 -28.31
N GLU A 119 -6.96 2.46 -28.49
CA GLU A 119 -6.82 1.67 -29.72
C GLU A 119 -7.47 2.36 -30.93
N LEU A 120 -8.63 3.00 -30.75
CA LEU A 120 -9.26 3.79 -31.80
C LEU A 120 -8.36 4.94 -32.25
N LYS A 121 -7.77 5.67 -31.29
CA LYS A 121 -6.82 6.75 -31.58
C LYS A 121 -5.64 6.24 -32.40
N ARG A 122 -5.03 5.12 -32.00
CA ARG A 122 -3.92 4.48 -32.71
C ARG A 122 -4.29 4.14 -34.15
N LYS A 123 -5.47 3.56 -34.37
CA LYS A 123 -5.96 3.22 -35.72
C LYS A 123 -6.17 4.45 -36.60
N LEU A 124 -6.67 5.55 -36.02
CA LEU A 124 -6.84 6.81 -36.74
C LEU A 124 -5.50 7.41 -37.15
N GLU A 125 -4.51 7.41 -36.26
CA GLU A 125 -3.15 7.88 -36.55
C GLU A 125 -2.50 7.04 -37.66
N GLU A 126 -2.59 5.71 -37.59
CA GLU A 126 -2.06 4.80 -38.61
C GLU A 126 -2.70 5.04 -39.97
N LEU A 127 -4.01 5.23 -40.01
CA LEU A 127 -4.75 5.51 -41.24
C LEU A 127 -4.33 6.84 -41.88
N GLU A 128 -4.08 7.87 -41.07
CA GLU A 128 -3.61 9.17 -41.57
C GLU A 128 -2.19 9.08 -42.14
N ILE A 129 -1.30 8.33 -41.46
CA ILE A 129 0.05 8.05 -41.94
C ILE A 129 0.00 7.33 -43.31
N GLN A 130 -0.84 6.30 -43.42
CA GLN A 130 -1.00 5.55 -44.67
C GLN A 130 -1.50 6.44 -45.82
N LYS A 131 -2.49 7.30 -45.57
CA LYS A 131 -2.98 8.27 -46.57
C LYS A 131 -1.88 9.22 -47.03
N CYS A 132 -1.08 9.75 -46.10
CA CYS A 132 0.02 10.65 -46.41
C CYS A 132 1.08 9.96 -47.30
N MET A 133 1.47 8.73 -46.95
CA MET A 133 2.39 7.92 -47.75
C MET A 133 1.85 7.67 -49.16
N GLN A 134 0.57 7.29 -49.29
CA GLN A 134 -0.04 7.02 -50.58
C GLN A 134 -0.10 8.28 -51.46
N PHE A 135 -0.43 9.43 -50.87
CA PHE A 135 -0.45 10.70 -51.57
C PHE A 135 0.95 11.11 -52.08
N ALA A 136 1.99 10.95 -51.25
CA ALA A 136 3.37 11.20 -51.63
C ALA A 136 3.84 10.27 -52.77
N GLN A 137 3.53 8.97 -52.66
CA GLN A 137 3.85 7.97 -53.68
C GLN A 137 3.18 8.31 -55.02
N ASN A 138 1.87 8.59 -55.01
CA ASN A 138 1.10 8.89 -56.22
C ASN A 138 1.61 10.16 -56.92
N LYS A 139 1.93 11.22 -56.16
CA LYS A 139 2.56 12.43 -56.71
C LYS A 139 3.91 12.15 -57.36
N TRP A 140 4.74 11.34 -56.72
CA TRP A 140 6.06 11.00 -57.24
C TRP A 140 6.00 10.17 -58.52
N THR A 141 5.08 9.20 -58.58
CA THR A 141 4.86 8.39 -59.79
C THR A 141 4.38 9.26 -60.96
N ALA A 142 3.40 10.15 -60.73
CA ALA A 142 2.90 11.05 -61.77
C ALA A 142 3.99 11.98 -62.35
N LEU A 143 4.93 12.44 -61.53
CA LEU A 143 6.05 13.27 -62.00
C LEU A 143 7.04 12.50 -62.90
N LYS A 144 7.20 11.19 -62.70
CA LYS A 144 8.10 10.37 -63.51
C LYS A 144 7.54 10.04 -64.90
N GLU A 145 6.22 10.11 -65.07
CA GLU A 145 5.54 9.80 -66.33
C GLU A 145 5.45 10.98 -67.30
N ILE A 146 5.87 12.18 -66.89
CA ILE A 146 5.90 13.36 -67.78
C ILE A 146 7.01 13.15 -68.83
N PRO A 147 6.69 13.13 -70.14
CA PRO A 147 7.68 12.95 -71.20
C PRO A 147 8.72 14.08 -71.19
N ARG A 148 9.99 13.74 -71.47
CA ARG A 148 11.09 14.70 -71.57
C ARG A 148 11.02 15.55 -72.83
#